data_AF-A0A519KJ33-F1
#
_entry.id   AF-A0A519KJ33-F1
#
_cell.length_a   1.000
_cell.length_b   1.000
_cell.length_c   1.000
_cell.angle_alpha   90.00
_cell.angle_beta   90.00
_cell.angle_gamma   90.00
#
_symmetry.space_group_name_H-M   'P 1'
#
loop_
_entity.id
_entity.type
_entity.pdbx_description
1 polymer ?
#
loop_
_entity_poly.entity_id
_entity_poly.type
_entity_poly.pdbx_seq_one_letter_code
_entity_poly.pdbx_strand_id
1 'polypeptide(L)'
;KEVVDLETNIRNTIGARFGSNGEVNQLRSNLTKPYQDQIWNAIKTVSTKNNLGIVLDKSNNISVIFLDKKYDYTEAVLNLLGKSTPKVEENKNNTRPGFNNRGKSESKTKGAQQKRSKSASSQELQSN
;
A
#
# COMPACT_ATOMS: atom_id res chain seq x y z
N LYS A 1 -51.35 4.96 29.79
CA LYS A 1 -50.58 3.70 29.63
C LYS A 1 -49.92 3.64 28.27
N GLU A 2 -50.65 3.92 27.19
CA GLU A 2 -50.17 3.89 25.80
C GLU A 2 -48.88 4.69 25.52
N VAL A 3 -48.74 5.90 26.07
CA VAL A 3 -47.53 6.72 25.88
C VAL A 3 -46.27 6.07 26.47
N VAL A 4 -46.39 5.39 27.61
CA VAL A 4 -45.26 4.70 28.27
C VAL A 4 -44.85 3.44 27.50
N ASP A 5 -45.83 2.75 26.91
CA ASP A 5 -45.58 1.58 26.07
C ASP A 5 -44.88 2.00 24.75
N LEU A 6 -45.31 3.13 24.16
CA LEU A 6 -44.66 3.73 23.00
C LEU A 6 -43.20 4.15 23.28
N GLU A 7 -42.95 4.81 24.43
CA GLU A 7 -41.59 5.19 24.83
C GLU A 7 -40.67 3.97 25.03
N THR A 8 -41.18 2.91 25.63
CA THR A 8 -40.43 1.66 25.85
C THR A 8 -40.11 0.98 24.53
N ASN A 9 -41.07 0.92 23.59
CA ASN A 9 -40.86 0.38 22.26
C ASN A 9 -39.84 1.18 21.44
N ILE A 10 -39.83 2.51 21.57
CA ILE A 10 -38.83 3.37 20.92
C ILE A 10 -37.43 3.06 21.48
N ARG A 11 -37.26 2.99 22.80
CA ARG A 11 -35.97 2.66 23.42
C ARG A 11 -35.47 1.28 23.01
N ASN A 12 -36.36 0.28 22.99
CA ASN A 12 -36.02 -1.07 22.56
C ASN A 12 -35.60 -1.11 21.08
N THR A 13 -36.30 -0.37 20.21
CA THR A 13 -35.96 -0.30 18.77
C THR A 13 -34.62 0.39 18.56
N ILE A 14 -34.35 1.48 19.27
CA ILE A 14 -33.05 2.18 19.20
C ILE A 14 -31.93 1.27 19.71
N GLY A 15 -32.14 0.58 20.84
CA GLY A 15 -31.17 -0.38 21.37
C GLY A 15 -30.93 -1.57 20.44
N ALA A 16 -31.97 -2.11 19.82
CA ALA A 16 -31.87 -3.24 18.89
C ALA A 16 -31.17 -2.86 17.57
N ARG A 17 -31.29 -1.61 17.11
CA ARG A 17 -30.63 -1.15 15.88
C ARG A 17 -29.22 -0.59 16.14
N PHE A 18 -29.07 0.25 17.16
CA PHE A 18 -27.85 1.03 17.42
C PHE A 18 -27.10 0.64 18.70
N GLY A 19 -27.63 -0.29 19.51
CA GLY A 19 -26.92 -0.80 20.68
C GLY A 19 -25.67 -1.61 20.28
N SER A 20 -24.87 -2.00 21.27
CA SER A 20 -23.60 -2.71 21.04
C SER A 20 -23.75 -4.00 20.21
N ASN A 21 -24.84 -4.74 20.42
CA ASN A 21 -25.20 -5.93 19.65
C ASN A 21 -26.25 -5.66 18.57
N GLY A 22 -26.56 -4.39 18.30
CA GLY A 22 -27.59 -4.02 17.34
C GLY A 22 -27.17 -4.26 15.90
N GLU A 23 -28.16 -4.27 15.00
CA GLU A 23 -27.97 -4.56 13.57
C GLU A 23 -26.84 -3.75 12.93
N VAL A 24 -26.69 -2.46 13.30
CA VAL A 24 -25.68 -1.56 12.72
C VAL A 24 -24.27 -2.03 13.06
N ASN A 25 -24.03 -2.43 14.32
CA ASN A 25 -22.72 -2.92 14.75
C ASN A 25 -22.42 -4.31 14.19
N GLN A 26 -23.43 -5.17 14.08
CA GLN A 26 -23.29 -6.47 13.41
C GLN A 26 -22.92 -6.31 11.93
N LEU A 27 -23.62 -5.43 11.20
CA LEU A 27 -23.31 -5.14 9.81
C LEU A 27 -21.89 -4.57 9.65
N ARG A 28 -21.51 -3.61 10.51
CA ARG A 28 -20.15 -3.08 10.53
C ARG A 28 -19.12 -4.19 10.78
N SER A 29 -19.36 -5.06 11.76
CA SER A 29 -18.48 -6.20 12.04
C SER A 29 -18.38 -7.11 10.82
N ASN A 30 -19.50 -7.53 10.22
CA ASN A 30 -19.52 -8.41 9.04
C ASN A 30 -18.74 -7.83 7.85
N LEU A 31 -18.80 -6.52 7.64
CA LEU A 31 -18.03 -5.84 6.59
C LEU A 31 -16.56 -5.66 6.95
N THR A 32 -16.23 -5.43 8.23
CA THR A 32 -14.86 -5.12 8.67
C THR A 32 -14.03 -6.38 8.91
N LYS A 33 -14.64 -7.46 9.40
CA LYS A 33 -14.01 -8.76 9.68
C LYS A 33 -13.19 -9.33 8.50
N PRO A 34 -13.71 -9.41 7.26
CA PRO A 34 -12.91 -9.96 6.16
C PRO A 34 -11.64 -9.16 5.89
N TYR A 35 -11.66 -7.83 6.04
CA TYR A 35 -10.47 -7.00 5.91
C TYR A 35 -9.52 -7.17 7.09
N GLN A 36 -10.04 -7.31 8.32
CA GLN A 36 -9.22 -7.64 9.49
C GLN A 36 -8.50 -8.97 9.30
N ASP A 37 -9.16 -9.99 8.76
CA ASP A 37 -8.57 -11.30 8.50
C ASP A 37 -7.48 -11.23 7.41
N GLN A 38 -7.70 -10.45 6.35
CA GLN A 38 -6.68 -10.19 5.33
C GLN A 38 -5.44 -9.51 5.94
N ILE A 39 -5.65 -8.45 6.72
CA ILE A 39 -4.58 -7.72 7.42
C ILE A 39 -3.84 -8.64 8.39
N TRP A 40 -4.57 -9.45 9.16
CA TRP A 40 -3.99 -10.42 10.09
C TRP A 40 -3.09 -11.44 9.39
N ASN A 41 -3.57 -12.02 8.29
CA ASN A 41 -2.80 -12.96 7.50
C ASN A 41 -1.54 -12.31 6.91
N ALA A 42 -1.66 -11.08 6.41
CA ALA A 42 -0.51 -10.35 5.89
C ALA A 42 0.54 -10.06 6.97
N ILE A 43 0.11 -9.60 8.16
CA ILE A 43 0.99 -9.38 9.31
C ILE A 43 1.67 -10.69 9.70
N LYS A 44 0.94 -11.80 9.76
CA LYS A 44 1.49 -13.12 10.10
C LYS A 44 2.58 -13.55 9.12
N THR A 45 2.35 -13.42 7.83
CA THR A 45 3.34 -13.76 6.80
C THR A 45 4.60 -12.89 6.91
N VAL A 46 4.45 -11.58 7.09
CA VAL A 46 5.59 -10.66 7.25
C VAL A 46 6.35 -10.94 8.54
N SER A 47 5.65 -11.26 9.62
CA SER A 47 6.25 -11.59 10.92
C SER A 47 7.09 -12.86 10.84
N THR A 48 6.57 -13.92 10.24
CA THR A 48 7.31 -15.18 10.04
C THR A 48 8.53 -14.98 9.15
N LYS A 49 8.39 -14.22 8.05
CA LYS A 49 9.50 -13.97 7.11
C LYS A 49 10.66 -13.20 7.73
N ASN A 50 10.37 -12.30 8.66
CA ASN A 50 11.36 -11.46 9.32
C ASN A 50 11.70 -11.93 10.75
N ASN A 51 11.22 -13.12 11.15
CA ASN A 51 11.41 -13.70 12.48
C ASN A 51 11.02 -12.74 13.63
N LEU A 52 9.92 -12.00 13.46
CA LEU A 52 9.41 -11.08 14.48
C LEU A 52 8.65 -11.86 15.55
N GLY A 53 9.04 -11.70 16.81
CA GLY A 53 8.35 -12.31 17.94
C GLY A 53 7.09 -11.55 18.38
N ILE A 54 7.03 -10.25 18.14
CA ILE A 54 5.94 -9.37 18.55
C ILE A 54 5.74 -8.29 17.49
N VAL A 55 4.48 -7.98 17.17
CA VAL A 55 4.09 -6.83 16.34
C VAL A 55 3.16 -5.95 17.17
N LEU A 56 3.47 -4.67 17.26
CA LEU A 56 2.70 -3.69 18.02
C LEU A 56 2.03 -2.71 17.05
N ASP A 57 0.72 -2.52 17.21
CA ASP A 57 -0.03 -1.51 16.46
C ASP A 57 0.12 -0.14 17.13
N LYS A 58 0.79 0.78 16.43
CA LYS A 58 1.01 2.16 16.89
C LYS A 58 -0.28 2.96 17.03
N SER A 59 -1.33 2.63 16.28
CA SER A 59 -2.58 3.38 16.26
C SER A 59 -3.48 3.08 17.46
N ASN A 60 -3.29 1.94 18.12
CA ASN A 60 -4.25 1.39 19.08
C ASN A 60 -3.97 1.80 20.54
N ASN A 61 -3.58 3.07 20.77
CA ASN A 61 -3.27 3.62 22.09
C ASN A 61 -2.15 2.89 22.87
N ILE A 62 -1.24 2.21 22.16
CA ILE A 62 -0.05 1.60 22.77
C ILE A 62 1.01 2.68 22.98
N SER A 63 1.55 2.79 24.19
CA SER A 63 2.63 3.73 24.52
C SER A 63 3.96 3.26 23.94
N VAL A 64 4.22 3.60 22.68
CA VAL A 64 5.53 3.37 22.03
C VAL A 64 6.42 4.58 22.32
N ILE A 65 7.42 4.41 23.19
CA ILE A 65 8.34 5.49 23.60
C ILE A 65 9.31 5.84 22.45
N PHE A 66 9.81 4.83 21.74
CA PHE A 66 10.72 4.99 20.61
C PHE A 66 10.61 3.81 19.64
N LEU A 67 10.64 4.08 18.34
CA LEU A 67 10.64 3.09 17.27
C LEU A 67 11.63 3.52 16.19
N ASP A 68 12.61 2.67 15.90
CA ASP A 68 13.51 2.85 14.75
C ASP A 68 12.75 2.47 13.46
N LYS A 69 12.92 3.28 12.39
CA LYS A 69 12.28 3.06 11.08
C LYS A 69 12.59 1.68 10.49
N LYS A 70 13.73 1.07 10.82
CA LYS A 70 14.08 -0.27 10.34
C LYS A 70 13.14 -1.39 10.85
N TYR A 71 12.41 -1.13 11.94
CA TYR A 71 11.42 -2.04 12.51
C TYR A 71 9.99 -1.64 12.15
N ASP A 72 9.79 -0.64 11.29
CA ASP A 72 8.48 -0.29 10.75
C ASP A 72 8.19 -1.17 9.52
N TYR A 73 7.34 -2.18 9.73
CA TYR A 73 6.94 -3.13 8.68
C TYR A 73 5.62 -2.76 8.00
N THR A 74 5.08 -1.55 8.26
CA THR A 74 3.81 -1.09 7.67
C THR A 74 3.82 -1.22 6.15
N GLU A 75 4.89 -0.75 5.49
CA GLU A 75 5.05 -0.86 4.03
C GLU A 75 5.14 -2.32 3.56
N ALA A 76 5.81 -3.19 4.30
CA ALA A 76 5.92 -4.60 3.94
C ALA A 76 4.56 -5.31 3.99
N VAL A 77 3.74 -4.97 5.00
CA VAL A 77 2.37 -5.47 5.14
C VAL A 77 1.47 -4.92 4.04
N LEU A 78 1.53 -3.61 3.76
CA LEU A 78 0.75 -2.97 2.69
C LEU A 78 1.07 -3.56 1.30
N ASN A 79 2.35 -3.80 1.01
CA ASN A 79 2.78 -4.42 -0.24
C ASN A 79 2.26 -5.85 -0.41
N LEU A 80 2.12 -6.61 0.69
CA LEU A 80 1.54 -7.94 0.65
C LEU A 80 0.01 -7.87 0.47
N LEU A 81 -0.64 -6.94 1.15
CA LEU A 81 -2.08 -6.71 1.03
C LEU A 81 -2.48 -6.29 -0.39
N GLY A 82 -1.77 -5.32 -0.97
CA GLY A 82 -2.01 -4.88 -2.36
C GLY A 82 -1.76 -5.94 -3.43
N LYS A 83 -0.98 -6.99 -3.10
CA LYS A 83 -0.85 -8.19 -3.94
C LYS A 83 -1.99 -9.19 -3.75
N SER A 84 -2.58 -9.23 -2.56
CA SER A 84 -3.68 -10.13 -2.21
C SER A 84 -5.08 -9.58 -2.53
N THR A 85 -5.23 -8.25 -2.63
CA THR A 85 -6.44 -7.64 -3.16
C THR A 85 -6.47 -7.84 -4.68
N PRO A 86 -7.52 -8.46 -5.26
CA PRO A 86 -7.66 -8.47 -6.71
C PRO A 86 -7.67 -7.02 -7.17
N LYS A 87 -6.68 -6.63 -7.99
CA LYS A 87 -6.70 -5.34 -8.67
C LYS A 87 -8.02 -5.26 -9.42
N VAL A 88 -8.92 -4.38 -8.99
CA VAL A 88 -9.95 -3.87 -9.88
C VAL A 88 -9.17 -3.22 -11.01
N GLU A 89 -9.20 -3.85 -12.18
CA GLU A 89 -8.45 -3.40 -13.34
C GLU A 89 -8.97 -2.02 -13.76
N GLU A 90 -8.25 -0.97 -13.37
CA GLU A 90 -8.38 0.34 -13.98
C GLU A 90 -7.98 0.23 -15.45
N ASN A 91 -8.98 0.12 -16.33
CA ASN A 91 -8.82 0.31 -17.78
C ASN A 91 -8.29 1.73 -18.05
N LYS A 92 -6.96 1.88 -18.15
CA LYS A 92 -6.32 3.10 -18.64
C LYS A 92 -6.42 3.20 -20.15
N ASN A 93 -7.63 3.43 -20.67
CA ASN A 93 -7.85 3.90 -22.04
C ASN A 93 -8.40 5.33 -21.99
N ASN A 94 -7.51 6.30 -21.79
CA ASN A 94 -7.73 7.63 -22.35
C ASN A 94 -6.38 8.32 -22.62
N THR A 95 -5.87 8.07 -23.82
CA THR A 95 -4.77 8.83 -24.41
C THR A 95 -5.19 10.29 -24.49
N ARG A 96 -4.59 11.15 -23.66
CA ARG A 96 -4.64 12.60 -23.85
C ARG A 96 -4.04 12.94 -25.21
N PRO A 97 -4.75 13.61 -26.13
CA PRO A 97 -4.17 14.02 -27.40
C PRO A 97 -3.08 15.08 -27.13
N GLY A 98 -1.86 14.74 -27.53
CA GLY A 98 -0.68 15.60 -27.44
C GLY A 98 -0.79 16.83 -28.33
N PHE A 99 -0.39 17.97 -27.77
CA PHE A 99 -0.29 19.26 -28.44
C PHE A 99 0.92 19.26 -29.40
N ASN A 100 0.69 19.39 -30.71
CA ASN A 100 1.71 19.41 -31.75
C ASN A 100 2.37 20.79 -31.87
N ASN A 101 3.63 20.92 -31.46
CA ASN A 101 4.47 22.06 -31.86
C ASN A 101 5.33 21.68 -33.08
N ARG A 102 4.87 22.11 -34.25
CA ARG A 102 5.65 22.17 -35.50
C ARG A 102 6.70 23.27 -35.38
N GLY A 103 7.96 22.89 -35.28
CA GLY A 103 9.12 23.77 -35.38
C GLY A 103 10.22 23.09 -36.20
N LYS A 104 10.45 23.63 -37.39
CA LYS A 104 11.24 23.14 -38.51
C LYS A 104 12.74 23.44 -38.33
N SER A 105 13.64 22.48 -38.58
CA SER A 105 14.91 22.72 -39.30
C SER A 105 15.64 21.42 -39.62
N GLU A 106 15.79 21.15 -40.91
CA GLU A 106 16.69 20.15 -41.48
C GLU A 106 18.14 20.64 -41.40
N SER A 107 19.09 19.71 -41.25
CA SER A 107 20.35 19.76 -42.00
C SER A 107 21.04 18.40 -41.96
N LYS A 108 21.10 17.78 -43.15
CA LYS A 108 21.91 16.60 -43.49
C LYS A 108 23.40 16.90 -43.29
N THR A 109 24.17 15.92 -42.82
CA THR A 109 25.50 15.62 -43.39
C THR A 109 25.91 14.18 -43.08
N LYS A 110 26.32 13.48 -44.14
CA LYS A 110 26.88 12.11 -44.16
C LYS A 110 28.34 12.13 -43.68
N GLY A 111 28.85 11.04 -43.09
CA GLY A 111 30.30 10.84 -42.93
C GLY A 111 30.76 9.69 -42.04
N ALA A 112 31.29 8.64 -42.68
CA ALA A 112 32.47 7.84 -42.29
C ALA A 112 32.54 7.01 -40.98
N GLN A 113 32.33 5.70 -41.18
CA GLN A 113 33.09 4.53 -40.71
C GLN A 113 34.57 4.71 -40.27
N GLN A 114 34.96 4.20 -39.08
CA GLN A 114 36.15 3.33 -38.82
C GLN A 114 36.33 3.09 -37.30
N LYS A 115 36.15 1.85 -36.80
CA LYS A 115 37.16 0.80 -36.53
C LYS A 115 38.13 1.07 -35.36
N ARG A 116 37.93 0.25 -34.30
CA ARG A 116 38.91 -0.59 -33.57
C ARG A 116 40.40 -0.20 -33.59
N SER A 117 41.00 -0.14 -32.41
CA SER A 117 42.24 -0.86 -32.09
C SER A 117 42.46 -1.02 -30.58
N LYS A 118 42.55 -2.28 -30.14
CA LYS A 118 43.23 -2.73 -28.92
C LYS A 118 44.74 -2.76 -29.21
N SER A 119 45.57 -2.24 -28.31
CA SER A 119 46.99 -2.59 -28.09
C SER A 119 47.46 -1.85 -26.83
N ALA A 120 47.66 -2.56 -25.71
CA ALA A 120 48.95 -3.09 -25.25
C ALA A 120 49.82 -2.01 -24.56
N SER A 121 50.02 -2.12 -23.25
CA SER A 121 51.32 -2.46 -22.65
C SER A 121 51.25 -2.34 -21.12
N SER A 122 51.81 -3.36 -20.47
CA SER A 122 52.18 -3.39 -19.05
C SER A 122 53.42 -2.51 -18.79
N GLN A 123 53.66 -2.29 -17.48
CA GLN A 123 54.89 -1.80 -16.82
C GLN A 123 55.15 -0.28 -16.83
N GLU A 124 55.05 0.34 -15.64
CA GLU A 124 56.24 0.80 -14.91
C GLU A 124 55.93 1.08 -13.43
N LEU A 125 56.85 0.66 -12.56
CA LEU A 125 56.93 0.97 -11.13
C LEU A 125 57.86 2.19 -10.94
N GLN A 126 57.70 2.86 -9.79
CA GLN A 126 58.68 3.66 -9.02
C GLN A 126 58.65 5.20 -9.09
N SER A 127 58.88 5.80 -7.91
CA SER A 127 59.08 7.22 -7.52
C SER A 127 57.84 8.11 -7.62
N ASN A 128 57.33 8.75 -6.54
CA ASN A 128 57.96 9.39 -5.39
C ASN A 128 57.22 9.12 -4.07
#